data_AF-A0A1J3ET52-F1
#
_entry.id   AF-A0A1J3ET52-F1
#
_cell.length_a   1.000
_cell.length_b   1.000
_cell.length_c   1.000
_cell.angle_alpha   90.00
_cell.angle_beta   90.00
_cell.angle_gamma   90.00
#
_symmetry.space_group_name_H-M   'P 1'
#
loop_
_entity.id
_entity.type
_entity.pdbx_description
1 polymer ?
#
loop_
_entity_poly.entity_id
_entity_poly.type
_entity_poly.pdbx_seq_one_letter_code
_entity_poly.pdbx_strand_id
1 'polypeptide(L)'
;PLFLTSKPGEQRICLVCKELDHKHTETFNCIECDFALCFKCATLPQKVRYKHDKHELTLSYGKETSTMTYWCEVCERKINPKKRFYMCEEYCCVTLHVECLIGMDLYMKPGSSYSVQGRKIDVLPNNRHMCRPICRACKKRCLYKTALKFIGSIYCSNSCCFPWSK
;
A
#
# COMPACT_ATOMS: atom_id res chain seq x y z
N PRO A 1 -23.74 7.36 -3.99
CA PRO A 1 -22.63 8.21 -3.49
C PRO A 1 -22.06 7.60 -2.20
N LEU A 2 -20.76 7.77 -1.92
CA LEU A 2 -20.13 7.23 -0.70
C LEU A 2 -19.93 8.33 0.34
N PHE A 3 -20.27 8.03 1.60
CA PHE A 3 -20.21 8.95 2.71
C PHE A 3 -19.49 8.32 3.91
N LEU A 4 -18.84 9.14 4.72
CA LEU A 4 -18.25 8.69 5.99
C LEU A 4 -19.35 8.59 7.04
N THR A 5 -19.98 7.42 7.16
CA THR A 5 -21.18 7.22 7.99
C THR A 5 -21.00 6.16 9.08
N SER A 6 -19.76 5.75 9.36
CA SER A 6 -19.47 4.74 10.38
C SER A 6 -19.99 5.18 11.75
N LYS A 7 -20.93 4.41 12.33
CA LYS A 7 -21.35 4.60 13.72
C LYS A 7 -20.24 4.16 14.67
N PRO A 8 -20.12 4.74 15.88
CA PRO A 8 -19.20 4.23 16.89
C PRO A 8 -19.43 2.74 17.17
N GLY A 9 -18.42 1.91 16.94
CA GLY A 9 -18.48 0.45 17.13
C GLY A 9 -18.97 -0.36 15.92
N GLU A 10 -19.46 0.26 14.85
CA GLU A 10 -19.85 -0.44 13.61
C GLU A 10 -18.62 -0.62 12.71
N GLN A 11 -18.18 -1.86 12.50
CA GLN A 11 -17.10 -2.20 11.58
C GLN A 11 -17.67 -2.78 10.29
N ARG A 12 -17.38 -2.13 9.15
CA ARG A 12 -17.69 -2.66 7.82
C ARG A 12 -16.41 -3.12 7.13
N ILE A 13 -16.48 -4.27 6.47
CA ILE A 13 -15.34 -4.81 5.72
C ILE A 13 -15.25 -4.07 4.39
N CYS A 14 -14.05 -3.61 4.04
CA CYS A 14 -13.80 -3.07 2.71
C CYS A 14 -13.99 -4.16 1.67
N LEU A 15 -14.97 -4.02 0.78
CA LEU A 15 -15.27 -5.04 -0.24
C LEU A 15 -14.15 -5.22 -1.28
N VAL A 16 -13.32 -4.19 -1.46
CA VAL A 16 -12.21 -4.20 -2.41
C VAL A 16 -11.00 -4.97 -1.88
N CYS A 17 -10.54 -4.66 -0.66
CA CYS A 17 -9.36 -5.33 -0.11
C CYS A 17 -9.69 -6.56 0.74
N LYS A 18 -10.92 -6.67 1.23
CA LYS A 18 -11.36 -7.72 2.17
C LYS A 18 -10.47 -7.82 3.43
N GLU A 19 -9.76 -6.75 3.76
CA GLU A 19 -8.91 -6.65 4.95
C GLU A 19 -9.70 -5.92 6.04
N LEU A 20 -9.67 -6.45 7.26
CA LEU A 20 -10.08 -5.74 8.46
C LEU A 20 -8.87 -4.93 8.93
N ASP A 21 -8.83 -3.64 8.63
CA ASP A 21 -7.84 -2.78 9.28
C ASP A 21 -8.40 -2.37 10.65
N HIS A 22 -8.06 -3.14 11.69
CA HIS A 22 -8.51 -2.89 13.07
C HIS A 22 -8.11 -1.51 13.60
N LYS A 23 -7.26 -0.75 12.88
CA LYS A 23 -6.82 0.60 13.24
C LYS A 23 -7.61 1.72 12.59
N HIS A 24 -8.34 1.43 11.51
CA HIS A 24 -9.16 2.40 10.81
C HIS A 24 -10.58 1.87 10.75
N THR A 25 -11.33 2.14 11.82
CA THR A 25 -12.75 1.74 11.98
C THR A 25 -13.69 2.47 11.03
N GLU A 26 -13.20 3.51 10.36
CA GLU A 26 -13.99 4.38 9.50
C GLU A 26 -13.85 3.96 8.03
N THR A 27 -15.00 3.85 7.36
CA THR A 27 -15.12 3.46 5.96
C THR A 27 -16.03 4.43 5.22
N PHE A 28 -15.77 4.61 3.93
CA PHE A 28 -16.71 5.28 3.03
C PHE A 28 -17.79 4.28 2.63
N ASN A 29 -19.02 4.56 3.01
CA ASN A 29 -20.15 3.66 2.87
C ASN A 29 -21.17 4.22 1.88
N CYS A 30 -21.77 3.33 1.10
CA CYS A 30 -22.98 3.66 0.37
C CYS A 30 -24.15 3.70 1.35
N ILE A 31 -25.05 4.67 1.18
CA ILE A 31 -26.28 4.77 1.98
C ILE A 31 -27.42 3.92 1.42
N GLU A 32 -27.32 3.53 0.14
CA GLU A 32 -28.35 2.74 -0.56
C GLU A 32 -28.05 1.23 -0.54
N CYS A 33 -26.79 0.83 -0.28
CA CYS A 33 -26.39 -0.58 -0.25
C CYS A 33 -25.23 -0.82 0.72
N ASP A 34 -24.90 -2.10 0.95
CA ASP A 34 -23.83 -2.51 1.88
C ASP A 34 -22.40 -2.29 1.34
N PHE A 35 -22.25 -1.49 0.28
CA PHE A 35 -20.93 -1.21 -0.27
C PHE A 35 -20.11 -0.34 0.68
N ALA A 36 -18.95 -0.85 1.12
CA ALA A 36 -18.03 -0.15 2.00
C ALA A 36 -16.59 -0.19 1.46
N LEU A 37 -15.89 0.94 1.59
CA LEU A 37 -14.53 1.13 1.10
C LEU A 37 -13.65 1.72 2.20
N CYS A 38 -12.54 1.08 2.54
CA CYS A 38 -11.58 1.68 3.47
C CYS A 38 -10.86 2.87 2.83
N PHE A 39 -10.38 3.81 3.65
CA PHE A 39 -9.61 4.97 3.19
C PHE A 39 -8.49 4.59 2.21
N LYS A 40 -7.72 3.54 2.54
CA LYS A 40 -6.65 3.05 1.66
C LYS A 40 -7.13 2.69 0.26
N CYS A 41 -8.33 2.10 0.12
CA CYS A 41 -8.87 1.77 -1.20
C CYS A 41 -9.54 2.96 -1.87
N ALA A 42 -10.19 3.84 -1.09
CA ALA A 42 -10.90 5.01 -1.60
C ALA A 42 -9.97 6.06 -2.23
N THR A 43 -8.75 6.21 -1.72
CA THR A 43 -7.82 7.22 -2.23
C THR A 43 -6.73 6.65 -3.13
N LEU A 44 -6.81 5.37 -3.55
CA LEU A 44 -5.83 4.84 -4.49
C LEU A 44 -6.03 5.51 -5.86
N PRO A 45 -4.98 6.06 -6.47
CA PRO A 45 -5.13 6.70 -7.77
C PRO A 45 -5.50 5.68 -8.85
N GLN A 46 -6.51 5.98 -9.67
CA GLN A 46 -6.92 5.07 -10.73
C GLN A 46 -5.84 4.94 -11.83
N LYS A 47 -5.05 5.99 -12.06
CA LYS A 47 -3.91 6.02 -12.98
C LYS A 47 -2.68 6.62 -12.30
N VAL A 48 -1.50 6.06 -12.57
CA VAL A 48 -0.23 6.52 -11.99
C VAL A 48 0.88 6.47 -13.03
N ARG A 49 1.69 7.52 -13.11
CA ARG A 49 2.93 7.53 -13.91
C ARG A 49 4.00 6.66 -13.25
N TYR A 50 4.59 5.76 -14.03
CA TYR A 50 5.72 4.96 -13.62
C TYR A 50 6.97 5.40 -14.38
N LYS A 51 8.05 5.72 -13.67
CA LYS A 51 9.25 6.33 -14.28
C LYS A 51 9.98 5.44 -15.31
N HIS A 52 9.67 4.15 -15.34
CA HIS A 52 10.27 3.17 -16.25
C HIS A 52 9.31 2.74 -17.37
N ASP A 53 8.14 3.37 -17.48
CA ASP A 53 7.20 3.18 -18.58
C ASP A 53 6.81 4.56 -19.15
N LYS A 54 6.56 4.61 -20.45
CA LYS A 54 6.05 5.81 -21.12
C LYS A 54 4.56 6.00 -20.81
N HIS A 55 3.83 4.92 -20.66
CA HIS A 55 2.38 4.94 -20.42
C HIS A 55 2.06 5.02 -18.93
N GLU A 56 0.87 5.51 -18.61
CA GLU A 56 0.35 5.45 -17.25
C GLU A 56 -0.10 4.03 -16.93
N LEU A 57 0.13 3.61 -15.70
CA LEU A 57 -0.39 2.34 -15.21
C LEU A 57 -1.80 2.56 -14.65
N THR A 58 -2.74 1.72 -15.06
CA THR A 58 -4.12 1.68 -14.56
C THR A 58 -4.22 0.73 -13.37
N LEU A 59 -5.00 1.10 -12.36
CA LEU A 59 -5.32 0.24 -11.23
C LEU A 59 -6.30 -0.86 -11.67
N SER A 60 -5.85 -2.10 -11.61
CA SER A 60 -6.66 -3.30 -11.81
C SER A 60 -7.12 -3.84 -10.46
N TYR A 61 -8.41 -4.17 -10.34
CA TYR A 61 -9.02 -4.74 -9.14
C TYR A 61 -8.92 -6.27 -9.07
N GLY A 62 -8.23 -6.88 -10.04
CA GLY A 62 -8.13 -8.33 -10.15
C GLY A 62 -9.39 -8.98 -10.68
N LYS A 63 -9.27 -10.17 -11.28
CA LYS A 63 -10.41 -10.98 -11.72
C LYS A 63 -10.26 -12.38 -11.15
N GLU A 64 -11.30 -12.89 -10.49
CA GLU A 64 -11.27 -14.22 -9.85
C GLU A 64 -11.02 -15.36 -10.86
N THR A 65 -11.36 -15.15 -12.13
CA THR A 65 -11.29 -16.14 -13.21
C THR A 65 -10.00 -16.08 -14.04
N SER A 66 -9.10 -15.13 -13.81
CA SER A 66 -7.89 -15.04 -14.62
C SER A 66 -6.87 -16.11 -14.20
N THR A 67 -6.54 -17.03 -15.11
CA THR A 67 -5.45 -18.01 -14.96
C THR A 67 -4.07 -17.41 -15.25
N MET A 68 -4.03 -16.16 -15.71
CA MET A 68 -2.81 -15.48 -16.08
C MET A 68 -1.94 -15.18 -14.85
N THR A 69 -0.65 -15.51 -14.95
CA THR A 69 0.33 -15.24 -13.90
C THR A 69 1.07 -13.95 -14.22
N TYR A 70 0.98 -12.97 -13.34
CA TYR A 70 1.66 -11.69 -13.44
C TYR A 70 2.86 -11.63 -12.49
N TRP A 71 3.88 -10.84 -12.84
CA TRP A 71 5.10 -10.65 -12.06
C TRP A 71 5.39 -9.17 -11.86
N CYS A 72 5.62 -8.77 -10.62
CA CYS A 72 5.93 -7.39 -10.30
C CYS A 72 7.36 -7.04 -10.74
N GLU A 73 7.51 -6.08 -11.64
CA GLU A 73 8.84 -5.68 -12.15
C GLU A 73 9.78 -5.10 -11.09
N VAL A 74 9.24 -4.56 -9.99
CA VAL A 74 10.07 -3.90 -8.95
C VAL A 74 10.64 -4.90 -7.94
N CYS A 75 9.92 -5.98 -7.63
CA CYS A 75 10.33 -6.94 -6.61
C CYS A 75 10.50 -8.37 -7.11
N GLU A 76 10.21 -8.62 -8.39
CA GLU A 76 10.35 -9.91 -9.08
C GLU A 76 9.54 -11.03 -8.41
N ARG A 77 8.42 -10.67 -7.77
CA ARG A 77 7.50 -11.63 -7.14
C ARG A 77 6.18 -11.71 -7.90
N LYS A 78 5.56 -12.89 -7.82
CA LYS A 78 4.22 -13.13 -8.36
C LYS A 78 3.23 -12.12 -7.80
N ILE A 79 2.40 -11.57 -8.68
CA ILE A 79 1.22 -10.81 -8.33
C ILE A 79 0.07 -11.78 -8.14
N ASN A 80 -0.68 -11.60 -7.05
CA ASN A 80 -1.93 -12.33 -6.86
C ASN A 80 -3.02 -11.62 -7.68
N PRO A 81 -3.56 -12.24 -8.74
CA PRO A 81 -4.56 -11.61 -9.59
C PRO A 81 -5.91 -11.41 -8.90
N LYS A 82 -6.10 -11.95 -7.68
CA LYS A 82 -7.27 -11.67 -6.82
C LYS A 82 -7.09 -10.41 -5.96
N LYS A 83 -5.89 -9.83 -5.94
CA LYS A 83 -5.58 -8.57 -5.26
C LYS A 83 -5.44 -7.47 -6.31
N ARG A 84 -5.60 -6.22 -5.87
CA ARG A 84 -5.35 -5.05 -6.70
C ARG A 84 -3.87 -4.89 -7.05
N PHE A 85 -3.59 -4.46 -8.27
CA PHE A 85 -2.25 -4.17 -8.78
C PHE A 85 -2.32 -3.13 -9.90
N TYR A 86 -1.20 -2.51 -10.23
CA TYR A 86 -1.10 -1.59 -11.37
C TYR A 86 -0.61 -2.34 -12.60
N MET A 87 -1.19 -2.03 -13.76
CA MET A 87 -0.72 -2.56 -15.03
C MET A 87 -0.81 -1.52 -16.13
N CYS A 88 0.09 -1.62 -17.11
CA CYS A 88 -0.08 -0.95 -18.38
C CYS A 88 -1.09 -1.75 -19.21
N GLU A 89 -2.16 -1.10 -19.67
CA GLU A 89 -3.21 -1.73 -20.50
C GLU A 89 -2.86 -1.73 -22.00
N GLU A 90 -1.75 -1.09 -22.37
CA GLU A 90 -1.21 -1.13 -23.73
C GLU A 90 -0.27 -2.34 -23.91
N TYR A 91 0.78 -2.19 -24.72
CA TYR A 91 1.66 -3.27 -25.15
C TYR A 91 2.94 -3.44 -24.29
N CYS A 92 3.05 -2.74 -23.16
CA CYS A 92 4.27 -2.74 -22.35
C CYS A 92 4.41 -3.95 -21.42
N CYS A 93 3.32 -4.65 -21.11
CA CYS A 93 3.30 -5.78 -20.17
C CYS A 93 3.81 -5.47 -18.75
N VAL A 94 3.95 -4.18 -18.40
CA VAL A 94 4.38 -3.73 -17.08
C VAL A 94 3.29 -4.02 -16.07
N THR A 95 3.63 -4.76 -15.00
CA THR A 95 2.74 -4.96 -13.85
C THR A 95 3.48 -4.74 -12.54
N LEU A 96 2.82 -4.12 -11.56
CA LEU A 96 3.41 -3.75 -10.28
C LEU A 96 2.42 -3.98 -9.13
N HIS A 97 2.90 -4.51 -8.00
CA HIS A 97 2.13 -4.43 -6.75
C HIS A 97 1.89 -2.95 -6.39
N VAL A 98 0.72 -2.65 -5.83
CA VAL A 98 0.39 -1.30 -5.33
C VAL A 98 1.46 -0.79 -4.37
N GLU A 99 1.91 -1.66 -3.47
CA GLU A 99 2.92 -1.37 -2.46
C GLU A 99 4.31 -1.09 -3.07
N CYS A 100 4.63 -1.72 -4.22
CA CYS A 100 5.90 -1.48 -4.90
C CYS A 100 5.92 -0.13 -5.62
N LEU A 101 4.78 0.30 -6.18
CA LEU A 101 4.68 1.56 -6.91
C LEU A 101 4.53 2.77 -5.98
N ILE A 102 3.61 2.67 -5.01
CA ILE A 102 3.21 3.80 -4.16
C ILE A 102 3.77 3.69 -2.74
N GLY A 103 4.04 2.46 -2.26
CA GLY A 103 4.55 2.19 -0.92
C GLY A 103 3.53 1.47 -0.04
N MET A 104 4.00 0.85 1.06
CA MET A 104 3.12 0.24 2.07
C MET A 104 2.31 1.29 2.83
N ASP A 105 2.97 2.39 3.18
CA ASP A 105 2.46 3.49 3.98
C ASP A 105 2.21 4.72 3.08
N LEU A 106 1.14 4.65 2.26
CA LEU A 106 0.83 5.52 1.12
C LEU A 106 0.82 7.02 1.39
N TYR A 107 0.64 7.45 2.64
CA TYR A 107 0.47 8.86 3.03
C TYR A 107 1.65 9.43 3.80
N MET A 108 2.75 8.68 3.90
CA MET A 108 3.94 9.15 4.60
C MET A 108 4.78 10.04 3.70
N LYS A 109 4.82 11.33 4.05
CA LYS A 109 5.70 12.30 3.38
C LYS A 109 7.16 12.05 3.78
N PRO A 110 8.09 11.80 2.83
CA PRO A 110 9.51 11.73 3.16
C PRO A 110 9.99 13.02 3.84
N GLY A 111 10.84 12.88 4.86
CA GLY A 111 11.33 13.99 5.68
C GLY A 111 10.39 14.40 6.83
N SER A 112 9.18 13.85 6.91
CA SER A 112 8.30 14.09 8.05
C SER A 112 8.64 13.18 9.23
N SER A 113 7.97 13.42 10.36
CA SER A 113 8.02 12.55 11.52
C SER A 113 6.67 12.52 12.23
N TYR A 114 6.40 11.44 12.95
CA TYR A 114 5.20 11.29 13.78
C TYR A 114 5.56 10.58 15.09
N SER A 115 4.68 10.70 16.08
CA SER A 115 4.89 10.15 17.42
C SER A 115 3.95 8.98 17.67
N VAL A 116 4.49 7.85 18.12
CA VAL A 116 3.71 6.68 18.57
C VAL A 116 4.15 6.36 19.99
N GLN A 117 3.19 6.32 20.93
CA GLN A 117 3.46 6.07 22.37
C GLN A 117 4.57 6.98 22.94
N GLY A 118 4.55 8.27 22.58
CA GLY A 118 5.54 9.25 23.03
C GLY A 118 6.92 9.15 22.36
N ARG A 119 7.11 8.24 21.39
CA ARG A 119 8.38 8.05 20.69
C ARG A 119 8.29 8.55 19.25
N LYS A 120 9.30 9.32 18.83
CA LYS A 120 9.42 9.88 17.49
C LYS A 120 9.84 8.81 16.47
N ILE A 121 9.19 8.82 15.31
CA ILE A 121 9.54 8.03 14.13
C ILE A 121 9.80 8.98 12.99
N ASP A 122 10.97 8.89 12.37
CA ASP A 122 11.31 9.68 11.19
C ASP A 122 11.00 8.89 9.91
N VAL A 123 10.36 9.55 8.95
CA VAL A 123 10.11 9.01 7.61
C VAL A 123 11.27 9.43 6.71
N LEU A 124 12.10 8.48 6.32
CA LEU A 124 13.27 8.72 5.49
C LEU A 124 12.98 8.40 4.01
N PRO A 125 13.53 9.18 3.06
CA PRO A 125 13.56 8.76 1.67
C PRO A 125 14.46 7.52 1.50
N ASN A 126 14.00 6.56 0.71
CA ASN A 126 14.69 5.32 0.39
C ASN A 126 14.95 5.19 -1.12
N ASN A 127 15.37 6.30 -1.73
CA ASN A 127 15.75 6.41 -3.13
C ASN A 127 17.27 6.31 -3.35
N ARG A 128 18.04 5.89 -2.34
CA ARG A 128 19.49 5.69 -2.47
C ARG A 128 19.77 4.45 -3.31
N HIS A 129 20.01 4.69 -4.60
CA HIS A 129 20.15 3.69 -5.66
C HIS A 129 21.25 2.65 -5.43
N MET A 130 22.23 2.91 -4.57
CA MET A 130 23.40 2.03 -4.39
C MET A 130 23.28 1.04 -3.21
N CYS A 131 22.59 1.38 -2.12
CA CYS A 131 22.41 0.49 -0.97
C CYS A 131 21.10 0.81 -0.22
N ARG A 132 19.99 0.18 -0.64
CA ARG A 132 18.76 0.14 0.18
C ARG A 132 19.09 -0.46 1.56
N PRO A 133 18.66 0.16 2.67
CA PRO A 133 18.97 -0.31 4.01
C PRO A 133 18.28 -1.65 4.29
N ILE A 134 18.90 -2.45 5.14
CA ILE A 134 18.34 -3.71 5.62
C ILE A 134 17.37 -3.40 6.76
N CYS A 135 16.12 -3.87 6.62
CA CYS A 135 15.12 -3.72 7.65
C CYS A 135 15.48 -4.55 8.88
N ARG A 136 15.45 -3.95 10.08
CA ARG A 136 15.75 -4.64 11.35
C ARG A 136 14.81 -5.80 11.63
N ALA A 137 13.53 -5.68 11.27
CA ALA A 137 12.50 -6.68 11.54
C ALA A 137 12.50 -7.82 10.51
N CYS A 138 12.26 -7.52 9.22
CA CYS A 138 12.11 -8.57 8.21
C CYS A 138 13.43 -9.06 7.60
N LYS A 139 14.57 -8.45 7.96
CA LYS A 139 15.93 -8.76 7.48
C LYS A 139 16.13 -8.65 5.96
N LYS A 140 15.17 -8.08 5.23
CA LYS A 140 15.24 -7.83 3.78
C LYS A 140 15.62 -6.39 3.50
N ARG A 141 16.14 -6.12 2.30
CA ARG A 141 16.34 -4.74 1.81
C ARG A 141 14.99 -4.03 1.75
N CYS A 142 14.92 -2.79 2.22
CA CYS A 142 13.71 -1.97 2.14
C CYS A 142 13.44 -1.62 0.68
N LEU A 143 12.35 -2.13 0.09
CA LEU A 143 12.07 -1.98 -1.34
C LEU A 143 11.24 -0.72 -1.67
N TYR A 144 10.54 -0.17 -0.69
CA TYR A 144 9.65 0.97 -0.87
C TYR A 144 10.41 2.29 -0.96
N LYS A 145 9.78 3.32 -1.52
CA LYS A 145 10.38 4.65 -1.69
C LYS A 145 10.70 5.36 -0.37
N THR A 146 10.13 4.89 0.74
CA THR A 146 10.38 5.38 2.09
C THR A 146 10.87 4.25 3.01
N ALA A 147 11.53 4.63 4.09
CA ALA A 147 11.89 3.76 5.20
C ALA A 147 11.67 4.51 6.52
N LEU A 148 11.40 3.79 7.60
CA LEU A 148 11.17 4.39 8.91
C LEU A 148 12.42 4.26 9.77
N LYS A 149 12.79 5.34 10.47
CA LYS A 149 13.82 5.31 11.52
C LYS A 149 13.15 5.39 12.88
N PHE A 150 13.37 4.36 13.70
CA PHE A 150 12.83 4.25 15.04
C PHE A 150 13.91 3.69 15.98
N ILE A 151 14.21 4.41 17.06
CA ILE A 151 15.24 4.04 18.07
C ILE A 151 16.55 3.61 17.37
N GLY A 152 17.05 4.46 16.47
CA GLY A 152 18.29 4.23 15.72
C GLY A 152 18.23 3.13 14.65
N SER A 153 17.12 2.41 14.53
CA SER A 153 16.97 1.27 13.60
C SER A 153 16.10 1.60 12.40
N ILE A 154 16.37 0.94 11.27
CA ILE A 154 15.63 1.14 10.03
C ILE A 154 14.60 0.03 9.82
N TYR A 155 13.39 0.43 9.42
CA TYR A 155 12.27 -0.46 9.15
C TYR A 155 11.67 -0.18 7.78
N CYS A 156 11.16 -1.24 7.17
CA CYS A 156 10.58 -1.17 5.83
C CYS A 156 9.23 -0.42 5.79
N SER A 157 8.48 -0.46 6.88
CA SER A 157 7.08 0.00 6.97
C SER A 157 6.66 0.06 8.43
N ASN A 158 5.46 0.58 8.72
CA ASN A 158 4.86 0.48 10.05
C ASN A 158 4.73 -0.96 10.52
N SER A 159 4.33 -1.90 9.66
CA SER A 159 4.20 -3.32 10.04
C SER A 159 5.55 -3.97 10.41
N CYS A 160 6.64 -3.51 9.79
CA CYS A 160 8.00 -3.88 10.21
C CYS A 160 8.36 -3.23 11.57
N CYS A 161 7.95 -1.97 11.81
CA CYS A 161 8.26 -1.23 13.04
C CYS A 161 7.45 -1.73 14.24
N PHE A 162 6.19 -2.13 14.02
CA PHE A 162 5.21 -2.57 15.01
C PHE A 162 4.58 -3.90 14.59
N PRO A 163 5.31 -5.02 14.65
CA PRO A 163 4.80 -6.32 14.20
C PRO A 163 3.63 -6.85 15.06
N TRP A 164 3.49 -6.35 16.30
CA TRP A 164 2.46 -6.74 17.28
C TRP A 164 1.11 -6.05 17.11
N SER A 165 0.98 -5.13 16.15
CA SER A 165 -0.25 -4.36 15.96
C SER A 165 -1.14 -4.95 14.86
N LYS A 166 -1.15 -6.28 14.75
CA LYS A 166 -2.07 -7.05 13.91
C LYS A 166 -3.09 -7.73 14.77
#